data_AF-A0A8J7XN39-F1
#
_entry.id   AF-A0A8J7XN39-F1
#
_cell.length_a   1.000
_cell.length_b   1.000
_cell.length_c   1.000
_cell.angle_alpha   90.00
_cell.angle_beta   90.00
_cell.angle_gamma   90.00
#
_symmetry.space_group_name_H-M   'P 1'
#
loop_
_entity.id
_entity.type
_entity.pdbx_description
1 polymer ?
#
loop_
_entity_poly.entity_id
_entity_poly.type
_entity_poly.pdbx_seq_one_letter_code
_entity_poly.pdbx_strand_id
1 'polypeptide(L)' 'MEMKGKCMICGRTLRKPESVARGIGPVCYKKYVGKVGIRKKQTVLSAIGY' A
#
# COMPACT_ATOMS: atom_id res chain seq x y z
N MET A 1 -12.73 -23.46 -10.19
CA MET A 1 -12.17 -22.20 -10.69
C MET A 1 -11.05 -21.76 -9.75
N GLU A 2 -9.78 -21.83 -10.18
CA GLU A 2 -8.67 -21.32 -9.37
C GLU A 2 -8.75 -19.77 -9.35
N MET A 3 -9.18 -19.17 -8.23
CA MET A 3 -9.12 -17.72 -8.02
C MET A 3 -7.66 -17.27 -7.87
N LYS A 4 -6.94 -17.23 -8.99
CA LYS A 4 -5.61 -16.62 -9.09
C LYS A 4 -5.80 -15.11 -9.14
N GLY A 5 -5.81 -14.46 -7.98
CA GLY A 5 -5.78 -13.00 -7.91
C GLY A 5 -4.53 -12.46 -8.61
N LYS A 6 -4.66 -11.36 -9.36
CA LYS A 6 -3.52 -10.63 -9.94
C LYS A 6 -3.32 -9.35 -9.16
N CYS A 7 -2.05 -8.93 -9.03
CA CYS A 7 -1.73 -7.66 -8.42
C CYS A 7 -2.24 -6.51 -9.31
N MET A 8 -3.08 -5.62 -8.80
CA MET A 8 -3.56 -4.45 -9.53
C MET A 8 -2.46 -3.43 -9.87
N ILE A 9 -1.32 -3.47 -9.17
CA ILE A 9 -0.19 -2.54 -9.40
C ILE A 9 0.78 -3.04 -10.46
N CYS A 10 1.07 -4.34 -10.49
CA CYS A 10 2.12 -4.90 -11.36
C CYS A 10 1.69 -6.08 -12.22
N GLY A 11 0.41 -6.48 -12.17
CA GLY A 11 -0.15 -7.59 -12.95
C GLY A 11 0.31 -8.99 -12.56
N ARG A 12 1.25 -9.14 -11.61
CA ARG A 12 1.79 -10.44 -11.21
C ARG A 12 0.74 -11.31 -10.51
N THR A 13 0.82 -12.61 -10.75
CA THR A 13 -0.02 -13.62 -10.08
C THR A 13 0.24 -13.65 -8.59
N LEU A 14 -0.82 -13.53 -7.81
CA LEU A 14 -0.80 -13.61 -6.36
C LEU A 14 -1.03 -15.06 -5.95
N ARG A 15 -0.03 -15.63 -5.26
CA ARG A 15 -0.08 -17.00 -4.74
C ARG A 15 -0.59 -17.05 -3.29
N LYS A 16 -0.49 -15.95 -2.56
CA LYS A 16 -0.92 -15.86 -1.16
C LYS A 16 -2.39 -15.43 -1.11
N PRO A 17 -3.26 -16.13 -0.36
CA PRO A 17 -4.68 -15.82 -0.28
C PRO A 17 -4.92 -14.40 0.28
N GLU A 18 -4.14 -13.97 1.27
CA GLU A 18 -4.21 -12.61 1.80
C GLU A 18 -3.88 -11.54 0.74
N SER A 19 -2.94 -11.83 -0.16
CA SER A 19 -2.60 -10.92 -1.26
C SER A 19 -3.72 -10.91 -2.31
N VAL A 20 -4.29 -12.08 -2.62
CA VAL A 20 -5.45 -12.22 -3.52
C VAL A 20 -6.64 -11.42 -3.00
N ALA A 21 -6.98 -11.58 -1.72
CA ALA A 21 -8.09 -10.87 -1.07
C ALA A 21 -7.91 -9.34 -1.13
N ARG A 22 -6.66 -8.87 -1.05
CA ARG A 22 -6.33 -7.43 -1.13
C ARG A 22 -6.11 -6.94 -2.57
N GLY A 23 -6.12 -7.83 -3.56
CA GLY A 23 -5.80 -7.50 -4.96
C GLY A 23 -4.39 -6.95 -5.17
N ILE A 24 -3.50 -7.04 -4.18
CA ILE A 24 -2.16 -6.43 -4.21
C ILE A 24 -1.12 -7.40 -3.67
N GLY A 25 -0.05 -7.59 -4.44
CA GLY A 25 1.04 -8.48 -4.06
C GLY A 25 1.89 -7.92 -2.92
N PRO A 26 2.58 -8.78 -2.15
CA PRO A 26 3.32 -8.36 -0.95
C PRO A 26 4.43 -7.34 -1.27
N VAL A 27 5.06 -7.46 -2.45
CA VAL A 27 6.07 -6.50 -2.93
C VAL A 27 5.45 -5.13 -3.21
N CYS A 28 4.31 -5.11 -3.88
CA CYS A 28 3.58 -3.90 -4.20
C CYS A 28 2.95 -3.27 -2.96
N TYR A 29 2.44 -4.09 -2.04
CA TYR A 29 1.94 -3.66 -0.75
C TYR A 29 3.03 -3.00 0.08
N LYS A 30 4.24 -3.59 0.15
CA LYS A 30 5.39 -2.98 0.84
C LYS A 30 5.78 -1.63 0.22
N LYS A 31 5.77 -1.52 -1.11
CA LYS A 31 6.01 -0.24 -1.81
C LYS A 31 4.88 0.77 -1.57
N TYR A 32 3.63 0.32 -1.56
CA TYR A 32 2.46 1.18 -1.38
C TYR A 32 2.41 1.70 0.06
N VAL A 33 2.43 0.81 1.06
CA VAL A 33 2.49 1.16 2.48
C VAL A 33 3.73 1.98 2.82
N GLY A 34 4.89 1.68 2.23
CA GLY A 34 6.08 2.51 2.37
C GLY A 34 5.91 3.94 1.83
N LYS A 35 5.09 4.12 0.79
CA LYS A 35 4.71 5.45 0.27
C LYS A 35 3.61 6.13 1.11
N VAL A 36 2.66 5.39 1.67
CA VAL A 36 1.58 5.97 2.49
C VAL A 36 1.99 6.19 3.97
N GLY A 37 3.01 5.47 4.44
CA GLY A 37 3.53 5.49 5.81
C GLY A 37 4.42 6.68 6.14
N ILE A 38 4.80 7.52 5.17
CA ILE A 38 5.56 8.77 5.40
C ILE A 38 4.73 9.98 5.02
N ARG A 39 3.51 10.05 5.55
CA ARG A 39 2.74 11.30 5.65
C ARG A 39 2.31 11.62 7.08
N LYS A 40 3.02 11.08 8.08
CA LYS A 40 2.91 11.57 9.47
C LYS A 40 3.97 12.64 9.73
N LYS A 41 3.49 13.85 10.04
CA LYS A 41 4.17 15.09 10.44
C LYS A 41 4.73 15.97 9.31
N GLN A 42 3.84 16.61 8.56
CA GLN A 42 4.09 17.99 8.11
C GLN A 42 3.21 18.92 8.96
N THR A 43 3.87 19.76 9.75
CA THR A 43 3.37 21.01 10.36
C THR A 43 2.44 20.92 11.59
N VAL A 44 3.03 20.65 12.75
CA VAL A 44 2.85 21.53 13.91
C VAL A 44 4.19 22.28 13.98
N LEU A 45 4.32 23.58 13.73
CA LEU A 45 3.77 24.69 14.48
C LEU A 45 4.04 25.95 13.61
N SER A 46 3.02 26.55 13.01
CA SER A 46 3.13 27.88 12.44
C SER A 46 1.77 28.54 12.62
N ALA A 47 1.50 28.93 13.86
CA ALA A 47 0.46 29.87 14.25
C ALA A 47 0.67 30.21 15.73
N ILE A 48 0.72 31.51 16.03
CA ILE A 48 0.87 32.18 17.33
C ILE A 48 2.36 32.36 17.74
N GLY A 49 2.92 33.57 17.78
CA GLY A 49 2.32 34.89 17.67
C GLY A 49 3.37 35.99 17.48
N TYR A 50 2.80 37.17 17.26
CA TYR A 50 3.33 38.52 17.18
C TYR A 50 4.41 38.85 18.22
#